data_AF-A0A2H3CZA0-F1
#
_entry.id   AF-A0A2H3CZA0-F1
#
_cell.length_a   1.000
_cell.length_b   1.000
_cell.length_c   1.000
_cell.angle_alpha   90.00
_cell.angle_beta   90.00
_cell.angle_gamma   90.00
#
_symmetry.space_group_name_H-M   'P 1'
#
loop_
_entity.id
_entity.type
_entity.pdbx_description
1 polymer ?
#
loop_
_entity_poly.entity_id
_entity_poly.type
_entity_poly.pdbx_seq_one_letter_code
_entity_poly.pdbx_strand_id
1 'polypeptide(L)'
;WHLLTQVSEREEPEEVVFTVNGIVCGLDLPPVYSLPKYRLIADKPLIMSQKVMLTGMGASTFKDCMYVMREVSMMAEREFKQGVLEQWTLTSINRVEAMEITNRYFTRTKEGDSKEPLTILKDVDPKGML
;
A
#
# COMPACT_ATOMS: atom_id res chain seq x y z
N TRP A 1 0.22 5.62 11.35
CA TRP A 1 -0.51 5.73 10.08
C TRP A 1 -1.57 6.79 10.25
N HIS A 2 -1.64 7.74 9.34
CA HIS A 2 -2.56 8.88 9.41
C HIS A 2 -3.55 8.71 8.25
N LEU A 3 -4.81 8.47 8.57
CA LEU A 3 -5.87 8.41 7.58
C LEU A 3 -6.64 9.72 7.66
N LEU A 4 -6.75 10.45 6.54
CA LEU A 4 -7.60 11.63 6.48
C LEU A 4 -9.01 11.15 6.12
N THR A 5 -9.99 11.46 6.96
CA THR A 5 -11.39 11.23 6.66
C THR A 5 -12.06 12.57 6.40
N GLN A 6 -12.89 12.63 5.36
CA GLN A 6 -13.67 13.82 5.06
C GLN A 6 -15.13 13.41 4.92
N VAL A 7 -15.93 13.76 5.93
CA VAL A 7 -17.34 13.35 6.03
C VAL A 7 -18.24 14.21 5.13
N SER A 8 -17.79 15.40 4.72
CA SER A 8 -18.48 16.31 3.79
C SER A 8 -17.50 17.30 3.14
N GLU A 9 -17.77 17.75 1.91
CA GLU A 9 -16.92 18.73 1.17
C GLU A 9 -16.66 20.05 1.90
N ARG A 10 -17.48 20.36 2.92
CA ARG A 10 -17.42 21.61 3.69
C ARG A 10 -16.69 21.49 5.03
N GLU A 11 -16.35 20.29 5.47
CA GLU A 11 -15.62 20.07 6.72
C GLU A 11 -14.13 19.89 6.45
N GLU A 12 -13.31 20.45 7.34
CA GLU A 12 -11.87 20.24 7.32
C GLU A 12 -11.57 18.75 7.52
N PRO A 13 -10.62 18.17 6.78
CA PRO A 13 -10.31 16.75 6.88
C PRO A 13 -9.84 16.42 8.31
N GLU A 14 -10.54 15.51 8.96
CA GLU A 14 -10.20 15.06 10.32
C GLU A 14 -9.14 13.95 10.23
N GLU A 15 -8.09 14.10 11.03
CA GLU A 15 -7.03 13.12 11.13
C GLU A 15 -7.48 11.95 12.00
N VAL A 16 -7.60 10.77 11.40
CA VAL A 16 -7.90 9.55 12.13
C VAL A 16 -6.62 8.75 12.35
N VAL A 17 -6.21 8.68 13.62
CA VAL A 17 -5.07 7.88 14.06
C VAL A 17 -5.57 6.53 14.54
N PHE A 18 -5.29 5.48 13.77
CA PHE A 18 -5.58 4.12 14.18
C PHE A 18 -4.36 3.48 14.83
N THR A 19 -4.57 2.89 16.02
CA THR A 19 -3.58 2.04 16.68
C THR A 19 -3.96 0.59 16.46
N VAL A 20 -3.10 -0.17 15.78
CA VAL A 20 -3.29 -1.60 15.53
C VAL A 20 -2.26 -2.37 16.36
N ASN A 21 -2.75 -3.22 17.25
CA ASN A 21 -1.90 -4.23 17.90
C ASN A 21 -1.73 -5.40 16.95
N GLY A 22 -0.51 -5.67 16.53
CA GLY A 22 -0.21 -6.75 15.60
C GLY A 22 1.23 -7.24 15.74
N ILE A 23 1.55 -8.31 15.03
CA ILE A 23 2.91 -8.86 14.96
C ILE A 23 3.48 -8.47 13.59
N VAL A 24 4.68 -7.90 13.58
CA VAL A 24 5.41 -7.65 12.33
C VAL A 24 5.88 -8.99 11.78
N CYS A 25 5.20 -9.49 10.75
CA CYS A 25 5.53 -10.77 10.12
C CYS A 25 6.72 -10.68 9.13
N GLY A 26 7.14 -9.47 8.78
CA GLY A 26 8.27 -9.22 7.89
C GLY A 26 8.54 -7.72 7.76
N LEU A 27 9.81 -7.34 7.74
CA LEU A 27 10.30 -6.00 7.45
C LEU A 27 11.42 -6.16 6.42
N ASP A 28 11.26 -5.58 5.24
CA ASP A 28 12.27 -5.69 4.18
C ASP A 28 12.66 -4.29 3.71
N LEU A 29 13.71 -3.74 4.34
CA LEU A 29 14.49 -2.64 3.78
C LEU A 29 15.98 -2.87 4.09
N PRO A 30 16.63 -3.83 3.41
CA PRO A 30 18.08 -3.93 3.43
C PRO A 30 18.69 -2.71 2.71
N PRO A 31 19.90 -2.28 3.08
CA PRO A 31 20.60 -1.25 2.31
C PRO A 31 20.72 -1.70 0.86
N VAL A 32 20.34 -0.84 -0.07
CA VAL A 32 20.26 -1.21 -1.50
C VAL A 32 21.64 -1.12 -2.12
N TYR A 33 22.38 -2.23 -2.10
CA TYR A 33 23.73 -2.29 -2.66
C TYR A 33 23.79 -2.55 -4.17
N SER A 34 22.72 -3.05 -4.79
CA SER A 34 22.67 -3.29 -6.24
C SER A 34 21.25 -3.46 -6.75
N LEU A 35 20.92 -2.83 -7.87
CA LEU A 35 19.70 -3.13 -8.62
C LEU A 35 19.85 -4.48 -9.34
N PRO A 36 18.81 -5.35 -9.37
CA PRO A 36 18.88 -6.60 -10.09
C PRO A 36 19.09 -6.37 -11.60
N LYS A 37 20.05 -7.08 -12.22
CA LYS A 37 20.47 -6.89 -13.62
C LYS A 37 19.33 -7.01 -14.65
N TYR A 38 18.29 -7.82 -14.35
CA TYR A 38 17.11 -7.97 -15.20
C TYR A 38 16.18 -6.75 -15.20
N ARG A 39 16.38 -5.80 -14.27
CA ARG A 39 15.61 -4.55 -14.19
C ARG A 39 16.25 -3.39 -14.95
N LEU A 40 17.47 -3.55 -15.48
CA LEU A 40 18.10 -2.58 -16.38
C LEU A 40 17.49 -2.60 -17.80
N ILE A 41 16.63 -3.59 -18.09
CA ILE A 41 16.07 -3.86 -19.43
C ILE A 41 14.60 -3.40 -19.56
N ALA A 42 13.95 -2.95 -18.49
CA ALA A 42 12.55 -2.51 -18.57
C ALA A 42 12.39 -1.13 -17.93
N ASP A 43 11.66 -0.27 -18.64
CA ASP A 43 11.20 1.07 -18.28
C ASP A 43 10.31 1.13 -17.01
N LYS A 44 10.40 0.12 -16.14
CA LYS A 44 9.57 0.00 -14.95
C LYS A 44 10.18 0.84 -13.83
N PRO A 45 9.45 1.84 -13.30
CA PRO A 45 9.94 2.68 -12.22
C PRO A 45 10.27 1.84 -10.97
N LEU A 46 11.35 2.22 -10.29
CA LEU A 46 11.62 1.71 -8.94
C LEU A 46 10.58 2.33 -8.01
N ILE A 47 9.60 1.53 -7.62
CA ILE A 47 8.56 1.93 -6.68
C ILE A 47 8.85 1.22 -5.37
N MET A 48 9.01 1.99 -4.31
CA MET A 48 9.13 1.46 -2.96
C MET A 48 7.83 1.75 -2.20
N SER A 49 7.27 0.69 -1.64
CA SER A 49 5.99 0.70 -0.94
C SER A 49 6.11 -0.04 0.40
N GLN A 50 5.47 0.50 1.43
CA GLN A 50 5.14 -0.29 2.60
C GLN A 50 3.96 -1.19 2.28
N LYS A 51 4.00 -2.40 2.81
CA LYS A 51 2.87 -3.31 2.81
C LYS A 51 2.62 -3.80 4.22
N VAL A 52 1.36 -3.73 4.64
CA VAL A 52 0.85 -4.31 5.88
C VAL A 52 -0.24 -5.29 5.51
N MET A 53 -0.22 -6.46 6.16
CA MET A 53 -1.30 -7.43 6.03
C MET A 53 -2.00 -7.54 7.37
N LEU A 54 -3.29 -7.21 7.39
CA LEU A 54 -4.16 -7.25 8.55
C LEU A 54 -5.01 -8.52 8.50
N THR A 55 -5.08 -9.26 9.59
CA THR A 55 -6.04 -10.36 9.73
C THR A 55 -6.88 -10.17 10.98
N GLY A 56 -8.15 -10.56 10.93
CA GLY A 56 -9.11 -10.34 12.01
C GLY A 56 -8.98 -11.27 13.21
N MET A 57 -8.10 -12.28 13.15
CA MET A 57 -7.94 -13.31 14.20
C MET A 57 -9.28 -13.94 14.66
N GLY A 58 -10.23 -14.11 13.74
CA GLY A 58 -11.56 -14.66 14.04
C GLY A 58 -12.63 -13.64 14.47
N ALA A 59 -12.33 -12.34 14.51
CA ALA A 59 -13.31 -11.30 14.76
C ALA A 59 -14.40 -11.27 13.68
N SER A 60 -15.67 -11.27 14.10
CA SER A 60 -16.82 -11.21 13.19
C SER A 60 -16.86 -9.91 12.38
N THR A 61 -16.52 -8.78 13.01
CA THR A 61 -16.47 -7.46 12.37
C THR A 61 -15.48 -7.42 11.20
N PHE A 62 -14.33 -8.09 11.33
CA PHE A 62 -13.37 -8.21 10.23
C PHE A 62 -13.94 -9.07 9.10
N LYS A 63 -14.61 -10.18 9.42
CA LYS A 63 -15.25 -11.04 8.42
C LYS A 63 -16.33 -10.28 7.63
N ASP A 64 -17.17 -9.52 8.33
CA ASP A 64 -18.21 -8.69 7.70
C ASP A 64 -17.57 -7.62 6.80
N CYS A 65 -16.49 -6.99 7.25
CA CYS A 65 -15.72 -6.06 6.43
C CYS A 65 -15.15 -6.70 5.16
N MET A 66 -14.53 -7.89 5.25
CA MET A 66 -14.02 -8.62 4.09
C MET A 66 -15.13 -9.04 3.12
N TYR A 67 -16.33 -9.34 3.64
CA TYR A 67 -17.52 -9.60 2.82
C TYR A 67 -17.95 -8.36 2.04
N VAL A 68 -18.10 -7.21 2.72
CA VAL A 68 -18.47 -5.94 2.06
C VAL A 68 -17.42 -5.55 1.00
N MET A 69 -16.13 -5.72 1.29
CA MET A 69 -15.07 -5.43 0.31
C MET A 69 -15.19 -6.28 -0.97
N ARG A 70 -15.60 -7.55 -0.87
CA ARG A 70 -15.88 -8.39 -2.04
C ARG A 70 -17.05 -7.87 -2.85
N GLU A 71 -18.14 -7.49 -2.18
CA GLU A 71 -19.32 -6.93 -2.86
C GLU A 71 -18.96 -5.66 -3.62
N VAL A 72 -18.22 -4.74 -2.99
CA VAL A 72 -17.73 -3.51 -3.63
C VAL A 72 -16.85 -3.84 -4.84
N SER A 73 -15.92 -4.79 -4.71
CA SER A 73 -15.07 -5.22 -5.83
C SER A 73 -15.89 -5.77 -7.00
N MET A 74 -16.89 -6.61 -6.73
CA MET A 74 -17.75 -7.17 -7.78
C MET A 74 -18.62 -6.10 -8.46
N MET A 75 -19.10 -5.11 -7.69
CA MET A 75 -19.84 -3.98 -8.26
C MET A 75 -18.93 -3.15 -9.17
N ALA A 76 -17.71 -2.85 -8.73
CA ALA A 76 -16.73 -2.12 -9.52
C ALA A 76 -16.34 -2.88 -10.80
N GLU A 77 -16.10 -4.19 -10.75
CA GLU A 77 -15.81 -4.99 -11.94
C GLU A 77 -16.94 -5.00 -12.98
N ARG A 78 -18.20 -4.80 -12.57
CA ARG A 78 -19.33 -4.67 -13.49
C ARG A 78 -19.44 -3.29 -14.11
N GLU A 79 -19.04 -2.26 -13.39
CA GLU A 79 -19.15 -0.87 -13.81
C GLU A 79 -18.00 -0.46 -14.74
N PHE A 80 -16.79 -0.91 -14.44
CA PHE A 80 -15.60 -0.54 -15.20
C PHE A 80 -15.24 -1.60 -16.25
N LYS A 81 -14.76 -1.16 -17.41
CA LYS A 81 -14.28 -2.06 -18.45
C LYS A 81 -13.07 -2.86 -17.96
N GLN A 82 -12.94 -4.09 -18.44
CA GLN A 82 -11.78 -4.94 -18.14
C GLN A 82 -10.47 -4.21 -18.46
N GLY A 83 -9.54 -4.22 -17.50
CA GLY A 83 -8.23 -3.57 -17.62
C GLY A 83 -8.20 -2.09 -17.20
N VAL A 84 -9.34 -1.48 -16.84
CA VAL A 84 -9.40 -0.12 -16.27
C VAL A 84 -9.16 -0.14 -14.77
N LEU A 85 -9.69 -1.15 -14.08
CA LEU A 85 -9.43 -1.40 -12.67
C LEU A 85 -8.42 -2.52 -12.50
N GLU A 86 -7.53 -2.34 -11.52
CA GLU A 86 -6.72 -3.45 -11.01
C GLU A 86 -7.64 -4.43 -10.28
N GLN A 87 -7.53 -5.71 -10.64
CA GLN A 87 -8.35 -6.75 -10.03
C GLN A 87 -7.96 -6.89 -8.56
N TRP A 88 -8.92 -6.68 -7.67
CA TRP A 88 -8.69 -6.91 -6.25
C TRP A 88 -8.60 -8.43 -6.00
N THR A 89 -7.51 -8.86 -5.38
CA THR A 89 -7.29 -10.27 -5.03
C THR A 89 -7.22 -10.43 -3.53
N LEU A 90 -7.97 -11.41 -3.02
CA LEU A 90 -7.96 -11.73 -1.61
C LEU A 90 -6.58 -12.28 -1.23
N THR A 91 -5.95 -11.65 -0.24
CA THR A 91 -4.67 -12.12 0.31
C THR A 91 -4.93 -13.04 1.50
N SER A 92 -4.01 -13.97 1.76
CA SER A 92 -4.08 -14.83 2.94
C SER A 92 -2.72 -14.93 3.64
N ILE A 93 -2.75 -14.96 4.96
CA ILE A 93 -1.60 -15.27 5.82
C ILE A 93 -1.93 -16.57 6.56
N ASN A 94 -1.05 -17.57 6.46
CA ASN A 94 -1.24 -18.86 7.15
C ASN A 94 -2.63 -19.48 6.91
N ARG A 95 -3.17 -19.35 5.68
CA ARG A 95 -4.51 -19.82 5.25
C ARG A 95 -5.70 -19.06 5.87
N VAL A 96 -5.45 -17.94 6.54
CA VAL A 96 -6.49 -17.04 7.05
C VAL A 96 -6.58 -15.83 6.14
N GLU A 97 -7.80 -15.37 5.87
CA GLU A 97 -8.02 -14.16 5.07
C GLU A 97 -7.32 -12.96 5.70
N ALA A 98 -6.65 -12.19 4.84
CA ALA A 98 -5.92 -11.00 5.22
C ALA A 98 -6.24 -9.86 4.25
N MET A 99 -6.42 -8.68 4.82
CA MET A 99 -6.51 -7.44 4.09
C MET A 99 -5.10 -6.90 3.88
N GLU A 100 -4.74 -6.69 2.63
CA GLU A 100 -3.49 -6.03 2.26
C GLU A 100 -3.70 -4.53 2.17
N ILE A 101 -2.87 -3.78 2.89
CA ILE A 101 -2.83 -2.32 2.86
C ILE A 101 -1.44 -1.93 2.41
N THR A 102 -1.36 -1.29 1.25
CA THR A 102 -0.10 -0.88 0.64
C THR A 102 -0.05 0.63 0.53
N ASN A 103 1.06 1.22 0.97
CA ASN A 103 1.31 2.64 0.81
C ASN A 103 2.60 2.85 0.03
N ARG A 104 2.53 3.65 -1.03
CA ARG A 104 3.70 4.00 -1.84
C ARG A 104 4.44 5.13 -1.13
N TYR A 105 5.66 4.84 -0.66
CA TYR A 105 6.50 5.84 -0.01
C TYR A 105 7.27 6.70 -1.01
N PHE A 106 7.68 6.08 -2.11
CA PHE A 106 8.51 6.74 -3.12
C PHE A 106 7.79 6.75 -4.45
N THR A 107 7.64 7.96 -4.97
CA THR A 107 7.22 8.25 -6.34
C THR A 107 8.37 9.01 -6.99
N ARG A 108 8.61 8.83 -8.30
CA ARG A 108 9.64 9.60 -9.00
C ARG A 108 9.39 11.09 -8.79
N THR A 109 10.44 11.88 -8.60
CA THR A 109 10.33 13.34 -8.48
C THR A 109 9.61 13.97 -9.68
N LYS A 110 9.71 13.35 -10.87
CA LYS A 110 9.02 13.77 -12.09
C LYS A 110 7.50 13.47 -12.10
N GLU A 111 7.06 12.54 -11.26
CA GLU A 111 5.68 12.04 -11.17
C GLU A 111 4.99 12.49 -9.85
N GLY A 112 5.72 13.17 -8.96
CA GLY A 112 5.20 13.62 -7.68
C GLY A 112 4.41 14.92 -7.78
N ASP A 113 3.28 14.99 -7.08
CA ASP A 113 2.52 16.22 -6.87
C ASP A 113 3.32 17.18 -5.98
N SER A 114 4.11 18.07 -6.60
CA SER A 114 4.76 19.30 -6.08
C SER A 114 5.36 19.35 -4.66
N LYS A 115 5.43 18.23 -3.95
CA LYS A 115 5.97 18.12 -2.59
C LYS A 115 7.49 18.13 -2.65
N GLU A 116 8.10 18.79 -1.67
CA GLU A 116 9.55 18.80 -1.51
C GLU A 116 10.07 17.36 -1.47
N PRO A 117 11.09 17.03 -2.29
CA PRO A 117 11.63 15.68 -2.33
C PRO A 117 12.25 15.32 -0.98
N LEU A 118 11.86 14.16 -0.43
CA LEU A 118 12.46 13.63 0.78
C LEU A 118 13.91 13.23 0.50
N THR A 119 14.84 13.75 1.30
CA THR A 119 16.25 13.37 1.20
C THR A 119 16.46 11.99 1.81
N ILE A 120 16.93 11.03 1.00
CA ILE A 120 17.32 9.71 1.50
C ILE A 120 18.70 9.80 2.15
N LEU A 121 18.82 9.31 3.39
CA LEU A 121 20.09 9.27 4.10
C LEU A 121 21.07 8.31 3.43
N LYS A 122 22.36 8.64 3.44
CA LYS A 122 23.43 7.80 2.87
C LYS A 122 23.49 6.40 3.48
N ASP A 123 23.03 6.21 4.71
CA ASP A 123 23.03 4.89 5.35
C ASP A 123 21.92 3.98 4.79
N VAL A 124 20.87 4.57 4.22
CA VAL A 124 19.73 3.86 3.59
C VAL A 124 20.01 3.58 2.12
N ASP A 125 20.62 4.55 1.42
CA ASP A 125 21.09 4.40 0.05
C ASP A 125 22.54 4.85 -0.11
N PRO A 126 23.51 3.97 0.25
CA PRO A 126 24.93 4.31 0.17
C PRO A 126 25.42 4.60 -1.26
N LYS A 127 24.63 4.23 -2.28
CA LYS A 127 25.03 4.31 -3.69
C LYS A 127 24.21 5.31 -4.51
N GLY A 128 23.20 5.96 -3.92
CA GLY A 128 22.35 6.92 -4.64
C GLY A 128 21.56 6.28 -5.78
N MET A 129 21.13 5.03 -5.64
CA MET A 129 20.41 4.29 -6.68
C MET A 129 18.88 4.31 -6.52
N LEU A 130 18.36 4.77 -5.38
CA LEU A 130 16.92 4.87 -5.10
C LEU A 130 16.28 6.09 -5.77
#